data_AF-A0A3S3QRY6-F1
#
_entry.id   AF-A0A3S3QRY6-F1
#
_cell.length_a   1.000
_cell.length_b   1.000
_cell.length_c   1.000
_cell.angle_alpha   90.00
_cell.angle_beta   90.00
_cell.angle_gamma   90.00
#
_symmetry.space_group_name_H-M   'P 1'
#
loop_
_entity.id
_entity.type
_entity.pdbx_description
1 polymer ?
#
loop_
_entity_poly.entity_id
_entity_poly.type
_entity_poly.pdbx_seq_one_letter_code
_entity_poly.pdbx_strand_id
1 'polypeptide(L)'
;MECNQRGYLIYPLFLIMPQEAFYQSIRFFMASGKTLETLAVTQAQKSIEMAYNQTASLLEDMDGSIIKSRNSVGANLLFPFDVMNYLSTTMLDNWQMLMGGKSTGELKMAEQVENQEKLFSRIEQQLKVQNVSLKQKVSEKEEMLLSLRSESDKVRKAKLAAQRAQRKIKAELELSNDQVLALKAECENFTERYDQQLLDNSLLQTTNKQLERELAEVRQESKLQTTDSEQVASKIDALATEQTKLIAEKDGLYKRIEELQRQLEHSSNYTE
;
A
#
# COMPACT_ATOMS: atom_id res chain seq x y z
N MET A 1 -46.47 -22.22 -44.89
CA MET A 1 -45.32 -22.49 -44.01
C MET A 1 -44.43 -21.27 -44.03
N GLU A 2 -44.29 -20.67 -42.86
CA GLU A 2 -43.52 -19.46 -42.54
C GLU A 2 -42.00 -19.74 -42.49
N CYS A 3 -41.24 -18.65 -42.23
CA CYS A 3 -39.83 -18.58 -41.83
C CYS A 3 -38.79 -18.52 -42.99
N ASN A 4 -37.80 -17.62 -43.02
CA ASN A 4 -37.37 -16.57 -42.10
C ASN A 4 -36.39 -15.65 -42.87
N GLN A 5 -36.74 -14.39 -43.13
CA GLN A 5 -35.80 -13.37 -43.59
C GLN A 5 -35.06 -12.79 -42.36
N ARG A 6 -33.81 -13.18 -42.12
CA ARG A 6 -32.93 -12.46 -41.19
C ARG A 6 -32.19 -11.36 -41.96
N GLY A 7 -32.75 -10.15 -41.90
CA GLY A 7 -32.04 -8.93 -42.25
C GLY A 7 -30.97 -8.65 -41.20
N TYR A 8 -29.70 -8.63 -41.61
CA TYR A 8 -28.65 -8.00 -40.83
C TYR A 8 -28.79 -6.49 -41.02
N LEU A 9 -29.45 -5.84 -40.06
CA LEU A 9 -29.37 -4.40 -39.85
C LEU A 9 -27.91 -4.06 -39.53
N ILE A 10 -27.20 -3.56 -40.54
CA ILE A 10 -25.95 -2.81 -40.35
C ILE A 10 -26.35 -1.53 -39.64
N TYR A 11 -26.22 -1.51 -38.32
CA TYR A 11 -26.33 -0.28 -37.55
C TYR A 11 -25.19 0.65 -37.97
N PRO A 12 -25.47 1.88 -38.45
CA PRO A 12 -24.41 2.85 -38.69
C PRO A 12 -23.75 3.21 -37.35
N LEU A 13 -22.43 3.01 -37.26
CA LEU A 13 -21.53 3.38 -36.15
C LEU A 13 -21.55 4.87 -35.76
N PHE A 14 -22.41 5.68 -36.37
CA PHE A 14 -22.50 7.12 -36.18
C PHE A 14 -23.32 7.57 -34.96
N LEU A 15 -24.02 6.66 -34.27
CA LEU A 15 -24.96 7.03 -33.22
C LEU A 15 -24.42 7.02 -31.78
N ILE A 16 -23.15 6.65 -31.54
CA ILE A 16 -22.56 6.62 -30.18
C ILE A 16 -21.09 7.09 -30.19
N MET A 17 -20.76 8.16 -30.94
CA MET A 17 -19.49 8.86 -30.74
C MET A 17 -19.78 10.30 -30.29
N PRO A 18 -19.19 10.78 -29.17
CA PRO A 18 -19.26 12.19 -28.82
C PRO A 18 -18.73 13.02 -29.98
N GLN A 19 -19.40 14.15 -30.26
CA GLN A 19 -19.19 14.96 -31.45
C GLN A 19 -17.71 15.39 -31.60
N GLU A 20 -17.01 15.66 -30.50
CA GLU A 20 -15.56 15.89 -30.48
C GLU A 20 -14.72 14.75 -31.06
N ALA A 21 -15.07 13.48 -30.81
CA ALA A 21 -14.28 12.33 -31.26
C ALA A 21 -14.37 12.14 -32.78
N PHE A 22 -15.52 12.48 -33.37
CA PHE A 22 -15.71 12.48 -34.83
C PHE A 22 -14.89 13.58 -35.51
N TYR A 23 -14.85 14.79 -34.94
CA TYR A 23 -14.03 15.87 -35.48
C TYR A 23 -12.53 15.58 -35.36
N GLN A 24 -12.09 14.91 -34.29
CA GLN A 24 -10.69 14.51 -34.15
C GLN A 24 -10.27 13.44 -35.15
N SER A 25 -11.11 12.43 -35.43
CA SER A 25 -10.80 11.41 -36.42
C SER A 25 -10.69 12.00 -37.83
N ILE A 26 -11.59 12.90 -38.22
CA ILE A 26 -11.50 13.63 -39.48
C ILE A 26 -10.21 14.46 -39.57
N ARG A 27 -9.84 15.17 -38.49
CA ARG A 27 -8.57 15.93 -38.46
C ARG A 27 -7.35 15.03 -38.62
N PHE A 28 -7.35 13.86 -38.00
CA PHE A 28 -6.26 12.88 -38.11
C PHE A 28 -6.13 12.35 -39.54
N PHE A 29 -7.26 11.96 -40.16
CA PHE A 29 -7.27 11.51 -41.56
C PHE A 29 -6.81 12.61 -42.53
N MET A 30 -7.31 13.84 -42.38
CA MET A 30 -6.85 14.96 -43.22
C MET A 30 -5.36 15.26 -43.04
N ALA A 31 -4.82 15.16 -41.81
CA ALA A 31 -3.39 15.35 -41.57
C ALA A 31 -2.56 14.26 -42.25
N SER A 32 -2.97 13.00 -42.16
CA SER A 32 -2.30 11.89 -42.86
C SER A 32 -2.37 12.01 -44.39
N GLY A 33 -3.49 12.50 -44.94
CA GLY A 33 -3.63 12.77 -46.37
C GLY A 33 -2.63 13.82 -46.86
N LYS A 34 -2.52 14.94 -46.14
CA LYS A 34 -1.53 16.00 -46.46
C LYS A 34 -0.09 15.49 -46.40
N THR A 35 0.25 14.60 -45.46
CA THR A 35 1.60 14.01 -45.41
C THR A 35 1.88 13.06 -46.56
N LEU A 36 0.86 12.40 -47.10
CA LEU A 36 1.01 11.49 -48.23
C LEU A 36 1.15 12.26 -49.55
N GLU A 37 0.40 13.36 -49.70
CA GLU A 37 0.57 14.29 -50.82
C GLU A 37 1.97 14.91 -50.85
N THR A 38 2.49 15.38 -49.72
CA THR A 38 3.85 15.96 -49.66
C THR A 38 4.92 14.92 -49.98
N LEU A 39 4.75 13.68 -49.53
CA LEU A 39 5.68 12.60 -49.83
C LEU A 39 5.66 12.26 -51.33
N ALA A 40 4.47 12.16 -51.94
CA ALA A 40 4.31 11.89 -53.37
C ALA A 40 4.93 13.02 -54.23
N VAL A 41 4.68 14.29 -53.89
CA VAL A 41 5.27 15.44 -54.58
C VAL A 41 6.79 15.44 -54.45
N THR A 42 7.31 15.17 -53.26
CA THR A 42 8.77 15.11 -53.03
C THR A 42 9.43 13.98 -53.81
N GLN A 43 8.76 12.82 -53.91
CA GLN A 43 9.26 11.68 -54.69
C GLN A 43 9.23 11.96 -56.19
N ALA A 44 8.16 12.58 -56.69
CA ALA A 44 8.06 13.00 -58.09
C ALA A 44 9.16 14.03 -58.41
N GLN A 45 9.34 15.04 -57.57
CA GLN A 45 10.37 16.07 -57.75
C GLN A 45 11.78 15.46 -57.78
N LYS A 46 12.11 14.55 -56.86
CA LYS A 46 13.40 13.84 -56.87
C LYS A 46 13.61 13.00 -58.13
N SER A 47 12.57 12.35 -58.63
CA SER A 47 12.68 11.54 -59.86
C SER A 47 12.92 12.40 -61.10
N ILE A 48 12.26 13.56 -61.19
CA ILE A 48 12.46 14.53 -62.28
C ILE A 48 13.87 15.12 -62.20
N GLU A 49 14.33 15.48 -61.00
CA GLU A 49 15.67 16.03 -60.80
C GLU A 49 16.77 15.01 -61.14
N MET A 50 16.60 13.74 -60.76
CA MET A 50 17.53 12.67 -61.15
C MET A 50 17.54 12.44 -62.67
N ALA A 51 16.36 12.39 -63.31
CA ALA A 51 16.27 12.22 -64.75
C ALA A 51 16.90 13.41 -65.50
N TYR A 52 16.66 14.64 -65.03
CA TYR A 52 17.29 15.85 -65.57
C TYR A 52 18.81 15.82 -65.42
N ASN A 53 19.33 15.49 -64.23
CA ASN A 53 20.78 15.40 -64.00
C ASN A 53 21.43 14.29 -64.83
N GLN A 54 20.76 13.16 -65.02
CA GLN A 54 21.26 12.06 -65.84
C GLN A 54 21.30 12.41 -67.33
N THR A 55 20.26 13.10 -67.82
CA THR A 55 20.22 13.57 -69.22
C THR A 55 21.21 14.71 -69.47
N ALA A 56 21.37 15.63 -68.51
CA ALA A 56 22.38 16.68 -68.57
C ALA A 56 23.80 16.08 -68.60
N SER A 57 24.09 15.12 -67.72
CA SER A 57 25.39 14.41 -67.71
C SER A 57 25.65 13.68 -69.02
N LEU A 58 24.64 13.06 -69.63
CA LEU A 58 24.79 12.34 -70.89
C LEU A 58 25.06 13.30 -72.07
N LEU A 59 24.42 14.48 -72.06
CA LEU A 59 24.69 15.54 -73.04
C LEU A 59 26.09 16.15 -72.84
N GLU A 60 26.52 16.37 -71.60
CA GLU A 60 27.88 16.82 -71.28
C GLU A 60 28.95 15.80 -71.69
N ASP A 61 28.69 14.50 -71.51
CA ASP A 61 29.61 13.45 -71.96
C ASP A 61 29.68 13.37 -73.49
N MET A 62 28.56 13.54 -74.18
CA MET A 62 28.54 13.62 -75.65
C MET A 62 29.32 14.84 -76.16
N ASP A 63 29.06 16.03 -75.62
CA ASP A 63 29.76 17.26 -76.02
C ASP A 63 31.25 17.20 -75.62
N GLY A 64 31.53 16.69 -74.43
CA GLY A 64 32.87 16.40 -73.94
C GLY A 64 33.63 15.39 -74.80
N SER A 65 32.97 14.39 -75.39
CA SER A 65 33.60 13.44 -76.32
C SER A 65 33.93 14.09 -77.67
N ILE A 66 33.07 14.97 -78.18
CA ILE A 66 33.30 15.74 -79.41
C ILE A 66 34.46 16.71 -79.20
N ILE A 67 34.45 17.44 -78.07
CA ILE A 67 35.51 18.38 -77.69
C ILE A 67 36.80 17.65 -77.33
N LYS A 68 36.78 16.48 -76.68
CA LYS A 68 37.98 15.66 -76.44
C LYS A 68 38.53 15.06 -77.72
N SER A 69 37.72 14.71 -78.71
CA SER A 69 38.26 14.36 -80.04
C SER A 69 39.00 15.54 -80.68
N ARG A 70 38.57 16.78 -80.37
CA ARG A 70 39.20 18.02 -80.84
C ARG A 70 40.40 18.48 -79.99
N ASN A 71 40.40 18.19 -78.68
CA ASN A 71 41.35 18.73 -77.70
C ASN A 71 42.32 17.68 -77.12
N SER A 72 42.06 16.36 -77.24
CA SER A 72 43.03 15.30 -76.87
C SER A 72 44.21 15.21 -77.84
N VAL A 73 44.15 15.97 -78.94
CA VAL A 73 45.28 16.21 -79.82
C VAL A 73 45.79 17.62 -79.59
N GLY A 74 46.44 17.80 -78.44
CA GLY A 74 47.38 18.89 -78.28
C GLY A 74 48.48 18.75 -79.32
N ALA A 75 48.58 19.72 -80.22
CA ALA A 75 49.78 20.15 -80.94
C ALA A 75 50.71 19.07 -81.56
N ASN A 76 50.20 17.91 -81.96
CA ASN A 76 50.92 16.96 -82.81
C ASN A 76 50.18 16.84 -84.14
N LEU A 77 50.94 16.84 -85.25
CA LEU A 77 50.46 16.57 -86.60
C LEU A 77 49.66 15.27 -86.59
N LEU A 78 48.33 15.38 -86.62
CA LEU A 78 47.45 14.27 -86.93
C LEU A 78 47.68 13.95 -88.40
N PHE A 79 48.42 12.87 -88.66
CA PHE A 79 48.49 12.37 -90.01
C PHE A 79 47.09 11.96 -90.44
N PRO A 80 46.69 12.22 -91.70
CA PRO A 80 45.38 11.82 -92.21
C PRO A 80 45.07 10.35 -91.95
N PHE A 81 46.11 9.51 -91.88
CA PHE A 81 46.02 8.09 -91.54
C PHE A 81 45.59 7.81 -90.10
N ASP A 82 45.95 8.63 -89.12
CA ASP A 82 45.54 8.45 -87.72
C ASP A 82 44.08 8.84 -87.50
N VAL A 83 43.66 9.94 -88.13
CA VAL A 83 42.23 10.34 -88.17
C VAL A 83 41.44 9.27 -88.91
N MET A 84 41.91 8.80 -90.07
CA MET A 84 41.27 7.74 -90.83
C MET A 84 41.25 6.42 -90.07
N ASN A 85 42.27 6.10 -89.26
CA ASN A 85 42.30 4.90 -88.45
C ASN A 85 41.33 4.99 -87.27
N TYR A 86 41.25 6.14 -86.60
CA TYR A 86 40.23 6.41 -85.59
C TYR A 86 38.82 6.39 -86.18
N LEU A 87 38.61 7.03 -87.33
CA LEU A 87 37.32 7.05 -88.02
C LEU A 87 36.96 5.67 -88.55
N SER A 88 37.93 4.92 -89.07
CA SER A 88 37.77 3.54 -89.53
C SER A 88 37.40 2.61 -88.38
N THR A 89 38.11 2.67 -87.25
CA THR A 89 37.80 1.86 -86.06
C THR A 89 36.43 2.22 -85.48
N THR A 90 36.10 3.51 -85.39
CA THR A 90 34.78 3.99 -84.94
C THR A 90 33.66 3.59 -85.90
N MET A 91 33.90 3.69 -87.21
CA MET A 91 32.93 3.33 -88.25
C MET A 91 32.75 1.81 -88.34
N LEU A 92 33.82 1.03 -88.10
CA LEU A 92 33.78 -0.43 -88.00
C LEU A 92 32.98 -0.87 -86.77
N ASP A 93 33.19 -0.23 -85.61
CA ASP A 93 32.41 -0.47 -84.40
C ASP A 93 30.93 -0.11 -84.60
N ASN A 94 30.63 1.01 -85.27
CA ASN A 94 29.25 1.40 -85.59
C ASN A 94 28.59 0.45 -86.61
N TRP A 95 29.35 -0.03 -87.59
CA TRP A 95 28.87 -1.05 -88.54
C TRP A 95 28.64 -2.40 -87.88
N GLN A 96 29.52 -2.81 -86.96
CA GLN A 96 29.31 -4.02 -86.16
C GLN A 96 28.05 -3.89 -85.32
N MET A 97 27.85 -2.76 -84.64
CA MET A 97 26.64 -2.49 -83.85
C MET A 97 25.37 -2.54 -84.72
N LEU A 98 25.38 -1.99 -85.94
CA LEU A 98 24.27 -2.05 -86.90
C LEU A 98 23.96 -3.45 -87.44
N MET A 99 24.98 -4.31 -87.54
CA MET A 99 24.86 -5.68 -88.02
C MET A 99 24.60 -6.69 -86.88
N GLY A 100 24.39 -6.21 -85.65
CA GLY A 100 24.24 -7.06 -84.46
C GLY A 100 25.52 -7.77 -84.01
N GLY A 101 26.68 -7.33 -84.52
CA GLY A 101 28.00 -7.75 -84.08
C GLY A 101 28.47 -6.95 -82.86
N LYS A 102 29.16 -7.60 -81.94
CA LYS A 102 29.62 -6.99 -80.69
C LYS A 102 30.69 -5.92 -80.97
N SER A 103 30.38 -4.65 -80.71
CA SER A 103 31.34 -3.54 -80.79
C SER A 103 32.33 -3.57 -79.61
N THR A 104 33.53 -3.00 -79.76
CA THR A 104 34.49 -2.92 -78.64
C THR A 104 33.96 -2.10 -77.45
N GLY A 105 33.09 -1.12 -77.72
CA GLY A 105 32.35 -0.36 -76.70
C GLY A 105 31.28 -1.20 -75.99
N GLU A 106 30.56 -2.06 -76.72
CA GLU A 106 29.61 -3.03 -76.13
C GLU A 106 30.33 -4.04 -75.24
N LEU A 107 31.52 -4.50 -75.64
CA LEU A 107 32.30 -5.46 -74.87
C LEU A 107 32.77 -4.87 -73.52
N LYS A 108 33.20 -3.60 -73.53
CA LYS A 108 33.55 -2.85 -72.30
C LYS A 108 32.32 -2.55 -71.44
N MET A 109 31.19 -2.21 -72.04
CA MET A 109 29.94 -1.99 -71.30
C MET A 109 29.44 -3.30 -70.67
N ALA A 110 29.50 -4.41 -71.40
CA ALA A 110 29.15 -5.73 -70.88
C ALA A 110 30.04 -6.13 -69.71
N GLU A 111 31.36 -5.88 -69.80
CA GLU A 111 32.29 -6.12 -68.70
C GLU A 111 32.03 -5.21 -67.49
N GLN A 112 31.68 -3.93 -67.70
CA GLN A 112 31.27 -3.02 -66.63
C GLN A 112 29.96 -3.48 -65.96
N VAL A 113 28.96 -3.89 -66.73
CA VAL A 113 27.69 -4.41 -66.21
C VAL A 113 27.93 -5.70 -65.41
N GLU A 114 28.75 -6.63 -65.90
CA GLU A 114 29.10 -7.86 -65.20
C GLU A 114 29.83 -7.56 -63.88
N ASN A 115 30.76 -6.60 -63.88
CA ASN A 115 31.46 -6.18 -62.67
C ASN A 115 30.52 -5.49 -61.65
N GLN A 116 29.58 -4.67 -62.13
CA GLN A 116 28.56 -4.07 -61.28
C GLN A 116 27.61 -5.12 -60.69
N GLU A 117 27.18 -6.10 -61.47
CA GLU A 117 26.32 -7.20 -61.02
C GLU A 117 27.00 -8.04 -59.93
N LYS A 118 28.30 -8.32 -60.09
CA LYS A 118 29.11 -8.96 -59.05
C LYS A 118 29.21 -8.13 -57.77
N LEU A 119 29.37 -6.81 -57.89
CA LEU A 119 29.40 -5.90 -56.73
C LEU A 119 28.03 -5.84 -56.03
N PHE A 120 26.95 -5.69 -56.78
CA PHE A 120 25.59 -5.69 -56.23
C PHE A 120 25.28 -7.02 -55.54
N SER A 121 25.66 -8.15 -56.13
CA SER A 121 25.48 -9.48 -55.51
C SER A 121 26.22 -9.60 -54.18
N ARG A 122 27.46 -9.08 -54.07
CA ARG A 122 28.21 -9.07 -52.80
C ARG A 122 27.55 -8.18 -51.74
N ILE A 123 27.11 -6.99 -52.12
CA ILE A 123 26.45 -6.05 -51.21
C ILE A 123 25.12 -6.65 -50.73
N GLU A 124 24.35 -7.24 -51.63
CA GLU A 124 23.08 -7.89 -51.29
C GLU A 124 23.28 -9.05 -50.31
N GLN A 125 24.32 -9.87 -50.51
CA GLN A 125 24.68 -10.92 -49.57
C GLN A 125 25.07 -10.36 -48.20
N GLN A 126 25.89 -9.31 -48.14
CA GLN A 126 26.25 -8.66 -46.87
C GLN A 126 25.01 -8.09 -46.16
N LEU A 127 24.13 -7.40 -46.89
CA LEU A 127 22.89 -6.87 -46.34
C LEU A 127 21.94 -7.97 -45.85
N LYS A 128 21.90 -9.11 -46.53
CA LYS A 128 21.14 -10.29 -46.08
C LYS A 128 21.69 -10.83 -44.76
N VAL A 129 23.01 -11.00 -44.64
CA VAL A 129 23.66 -11.47 -43.40
C VAL A 129 23.43 -10.48 -42.26
N GLN A 130 23.60 -9.18 -42.50
CA GLN A 130 23.34 -8.16 -41.50
C GLN A 130 21.88 -8.12 -41.06
N ASN A 131 20.92 -8.25 -41.99
CA ASN A 131 19.50 -8.31 -41.65
C ASN A 131 19.17 -9.52 -40.78
N VAL A 132 19.73 -10.69 -41.07
CA VAL A 132 19.54 -11.88 -40.23
C VAL A 132 20.10 -11.64 -38.83
N SER A 133 21.31 -11.08 -38.73
CA SER A 133 21.90 -10.75 -37.42
C SER A 133 21.08 -9.71 -36.64
N LEU A 134 20.58 -8.67 -37.31
CA LEU A 134 19.75 -7.65 -36.67
C LEU A 134 18.40 -8.22 -36.22
N LYS A 135 17.74 -9.04 -37.04
CA LYS A 135 16.50 -9.73 -36.66
C LYS A 135 16.70 -10.61 -35.43
N GLN A 136 17.80 -11.35 -35.37
CA GLN A 136 18.14 -12.16 -34.22
C GLN A 136 18.34 -11.31 -32.96
N LYS A 137 19.13 -10.23 -33.05
CA LYS A 137 19.35 -9.30 -31.92
C LYS A 137 18.06 -8.65 -31.43
N VAL A 138 17.15 -8.29 -32.35
CA VAL A 138 15.84 -7.74 -31.99
C VAL A 138 15.02 -8.78 -31.24
N SER A 139 14.94 -10.01 -31.75
CA SER A 139 14.22 -11.11 -31.09
C SER A 139 14.77 -11.39 -29.68
N GLU A 140 16.10 -11.46 -29.51
CA GLU A 140 16.74 -11.67 -28.21
C GLU A 140 16.44 -10.53 -27.23
N LYS A 141 16.42 -9.28 -27.71
CA LYS A 141 16.09 -8.11 -26.88
C LYS A 141 14.62 -8.07 -26.50
N GLU A 142 13.71 -8.47 -27.39
CA GLU A 142 12.28 -8.57 -27.09
C GLU A 142 12.01 -9.63 -26.03
N GLU A 143 12.64 -10.81 -26.13
CA GLU A 143 12.53 -11.87 -25.13
C GLU A 143 13.10 -11.41 -23.77
N MET A 144 14.26 -10.75 -23.78
CA MET A 144 14.84 -10.17 -22.57
C MET A 144 13.90 -9.13 -21.93
N LEU A 145 13.28 -8.24 -22.72
CA LEU A 145 12.34 -7.24 -22.20
C LEU A 145 11.07 -7.87 -21.63
N LEU A 146 10.56 -8.94 -22.25
CA LEU A 146 9.41 -9.69 -21.72
C LEU A 146 9.76 -10.35 -20.39
N SER A 147 10.94 -10.96 -20.27
CA SER A 147 11.40 -11.56 -19.02
C SER A 147 11.50 -10.52 -17.89
N LEU A 148 12.14 -9.37 -18.15
CA LEU A 148 12.28 -8.25 -17.22
C LEU A 148 10.93 -7.67 -16.81
N ARG A 149 9.98 -7.51 -17.74
CA ARG A 149 8.62 -7.07 -17.40
C ARG A 149 7.93 -8.06 -16.47
N SER A 150 8.04 -9.36 -16.75
CA SER A 150 7.43 -10.39 -15.91
C SER A 150 8.01 -10.39 -14.49
N GLU A 151 9.32 -10.16 -14.35
CA GLU A 151 10.00 -10.07 -13.07
C GLU A 151 9.61 -8.80 -12.30
N SER A 152 9.58 -7.65 -12.99
CA SER A 152 9.10 -6.38 -12.42
C SER A 152 7.66 -6.51 -11.90
N ASP A 153 6.78 -7.22 -12.61
CA ASP A 153 5.41 -7.47 -12.15
C ASP A 153 5.35 -8.38 -10.92
N LYS A 154 6.20 -9.42 -10.85
CA LYS A 154 6.33 -10.28 -9.66
C LYS A 154 6.77 -9.45 -8.45
N VAL A 155 7.79 -8.61 -8.61
CA VAL A 155 8.30 -7.73 -7.55
C VAL A 155 7.23 -6.72 -7.11
N ARG A 156 6.50 -6.12 -8.06
CA ARG A 156 5.40 -5.19 -7.76
C ARG A 156 4.29 -5.88 -6.97
N LYS A 157 3.87 -7.09 -7.36
CA LYS A 157 2.87 -7.88 -6.63
C LYS A 157 3.36 -8.24 -5.22
N ALA A 158 4.61 -8.66 -5.08
CA ALA A 158 5.21 -8.95 -3.78
C ALA A 158 5.26 -7.71 -2.87
N LYS A 159 5.64 -6.55 -3.40
CA LYS A 159 5.65 -5.28 -2.65
C LYS A 159 4.25 -4.88 -2.17
N LEU A 160 3.24 -5.02 -3.01
CA LEU A 160 1.85 -4.74 -2.63
C LEU A 160 1.33 -5.71 -1.56
N ALA A 161 1.69 -7.00 -1.67
CA ALA A 161 1.36 -8.00 -0.66
C ALA A 161 2.04 -7.69 0.69
N ALA A 162 3.33 -7.36 0.68
CA ALA A 162 4.08 -6.95 1.87
C ALA A 162 3.48 -5.69 2.52
N GLN A 163 3.07 -4.70 1.71
CA GLN A 163 2.42 -3.49 2.23
C GLN A 163 1.08 -3.80 2.90
N ARG A 164 0.28 -4.72 2.34
CA ARG A 164 -0.97 -5.18 2.97
C ARG A 164 -0.71 -5.92 4.28
N ALA A 165 0.27 -6.81 4.31
CA ALA A 165 0.68 -7.52 5.52
C ALA A 165 1.16 -6.54 6.60
N GLN A 166 1.98 -5.56 6.24
CA GLN A 166 2.45 -4.52 7.15
C GLN A 166 1.28 -3.70 7.74
N ARG A 167 0.29 -3.33 6.93
CA ARG A 167 -0.92 -2.63 7.41
C ARG A 167 -1.73 -3.49 8.38
N LYS A 168 -1.85 -4.79 8.10
CA LYS A 168 -2.55 -5.74 8.99
C LYS A 168 -1.84 -5.85 10.34
N ILE A 169 -0.52 -6.07 10.34
CA ILE A 169 0.28 -6.14 11.57
C ILE A 169 0.19 -4.83 12.37
N LYS A 170 0.23 -3.68 11.69
CA LYS A 170 0.08 -2.38 12.36
C LYS A 170 -1.28 -2.26 13.05
N ALA A 171 -2.37 -2.65 12.40
CA ALA A 171 -3.71 -2.62 12.99
C ALA A 171 -3.84 -3.59 14.18
N GLU A 172 -3.26 -4.80 14.08
CA GLU A 172 -3.23 -5.77 15.18
C GLU A 172 -2.41 -5.26 16.37
N LEU A 173 -1.29 -4.56 16.11
CA LEU A 173 -0.46 -3.94 17.15
C LEU A 173 -1.20 -2.80 17.86
N GLU A 174 -1.89 -1.93 17.12
CA GLU A 174 -2.72 -0.86 17.69
C GLU A 174 -3.82 -1.45 18.58
N LEU A 175 -4.53 -2.48 18.12
CA LEU A 175 -5.56 -3.15 18.91
C LEU A 175 -5.01 -3.82 20.16
N SER A 176 -3.85 -4.48 20.07
CA SER A 176 -3.18 -5.07 21.25
C SER A 176 -2.71 -3.99 22.22
N ASN A 177 -2.23 -2.85 21.73
CA ASN A 177 -1.82 -1.73 22.56
C ASN A 177 -3.01 -1.14 23.33
N ASP A 178 -4.17 -0.97 22.67
CA ASP A 178 -5.39 -0.50 23.31
C ASP A 178 -5.87 -1.48 24.39
N GLN A 179 -5.78 -2.79 24.15
CA GLN A 179 -6.09 -3.81 25.16
C GLN A 179 -5.14 -3.75 26.36
N VAL A 180 -3.84 -3.55 26.14
CA VAL A 180 -2.86 -3.40 27.22
C VAL A 180 -3.16 -2.15 28.05
N LEU A 181 -3.52 -1.04 27.41
CA LEU A 181 -3.91 0.18 28.12
C LEU A 181 -5.18 -0.03 28.95
N ALA A 182 -6.19 -0.71 28.40
CA ALA A 182 -7.41 -1.04 29.11
C ALA A 182 -7.14 -1.94 30.34
N LEU A 183 -6.36 -3.00 30.17
CA LEU A 183 -5.98 -3.90 31.26
C LEU A 183 -5.13 -3.19 32.32
N LYS A 184 -4.26 -2.27 31.91
CA LYS A 184 -3.47 -1.46 32.84
C LYS A 184 -4.37 -0.58 33.70
N ALA A 185 -5.33 0.11 33.09
CA ALA A 185 -6.32 0.91 33.82
C ALA A 185 -7.16 0.04 34.76
N GLU A 186 -7.51 -1.18 34.35
CA GLU A 186 -8.22 -2.14 35.21
C GLU A 186 -7.38 -2.57 36.42
N CYS A 187 -6.09 -2.84 36.23
CA CYS A 187 -5.16 -3.15 37.31
C CYS A 187 -4.99 -1.98 38.29
N GLU A 188 -4.88 -0.75 37.78
CA GLU A 188 -4.83 0.48 38.59
C GLU A 188 -6.11 0.61 39.43
N ASN A 189 -7.29 0.44 38.83
CA ASN A 189 -8.57 0.43 39.55
C ASN A 189 -8.65 -0.66 40.63
N PHE A 190 -8.15 -1.88 40.36
CA PHE A 190 -8.12 -2.95 41.36
C PHE A 190 -7.17 -2.64 42.51
N THR A 191 -6.03 -2.02 42.22
CA THR A 191 -5.06 -1.60 43.23
C THR A 191 -5.67 -0.54 44.14
N GLU A 192 -6.31 0.49 43.58
CA GLU A 192 -6.99 1.53 44.35
C GLU A 192 -8.11 0.95 45.24
N ARG A 193 -8.90 0.01 44.72
CA ARG A 193 -9.94 -0.68 45.52
C ARG A 193 -9.35 -1.51 46.65
N TYR A 194 -8.23 -2.18 46.39
CA TYR A 194 -7.55 -2.97 47.41
C TYR A 194 -6.99 -2.07 48.53
N ASP A 195 -6.35 -0.97 48.17
CA ASP A 195 -5.83 0.01 49.12
C ASP A 195 -6.95 0.62 49.96
N GLN A 196 -8.10 0.95 49.34
CA GLN A 196 -9.28 1.43 50.06
C GLN A 196 -9.82 0.38 51.05
N GLN A 197 -9.92 -0.89 50.64
CA GLN A 197 -10.36 -1.97 51.54
C GLN A 197 -9.38 -2.18 52.71
N LEU A 198 -8.08 -2.01 52.47
CA LEU A 198 -7.07 -2.11 53.51
C LEU A 198 -7.21 -0.99 54.55
N LEU A 199 -7.47 0.24 54.09
CA LEU A 199 -7.77 1.38 54.95
C LEU A 199 -9.05 1.15 55.76
N ASP A 200 -10.13 0.71 55.13
CA ASP A 200 -11.40 0.43 55.81
C ASP A 200 -11.23 -0.69 56.86
N ASN A 201 -10.47 -1.74 56.55
CA ASN A 201 -10.17 -2.81 57.50
C ASN A 201 -9.37 -2.29 58.70
N SER A 202 -8.38 -1.44 58.46
CA SER A 202 -7.60 -0.82 59.53
C SER A 202 -8.49 0.03 60.46
N LEU A 203 -9.43 0.79 59.89
CA LEU A 203 -10.41 1.58 60.64
C LEU A 203 -11.32 0.66 61.47
N LEU A 204 -11.87 -0.39 60.86
CA LEU A 204 -12.71 -1.38 61.56
C LEU A 204 -11.95 -2.08 62.71
N GLN A 205 -10.66 -2.35 62.54
CA GLN A 205 -9.84 -2.88 63.64
C GLN A 205 -9.70 -1.87 64.78
N THR A 206 -9.53 -0.59 64.48
CA THR A 206 -9.46 0.44 65.52
C THR A 206 -10.78 0.62 66.26
N THR A 207 -11.92 0.59 65.56
CA THR A 207 -13.24 0.70 66.17
C THR A 207 -13.59 -0.55 66.99
N ASN A 208 -13.26 -1.75 66.51
CA ASN A 208 -13.44 -2.97 67.28
C ASN A 208 -12.61 -2.95 68.58
N LYS A 209 -11.35 -2.51 68.52
CA LYS A 209 -10.53 -2.34 69.73
C LYS A 209 -11.12 -1.34 70.71
N GLN A 210 -11.75 -0.26 70.22
CA GLN A 210 -12.40 0.73 71.06
C GLN A 210 -13.65 0.15 71.72
N LEU A 211 -14.51 -0.54 70.96
CA LEU A 211 -15.70 -1.21 71.48
C LEU A 211 -15.36 -2.31 72.49
N GLU A 212 -14.27 -3.05 72.28
CA GLU A 212 -13.78 -4.05 73.24
C GLU A 212 -13.39 -3.41 74.59
N ARG A 213 -12.78 -2.21 74.57
CA ARG A 213 -12.47 -1.47 75.80
C ARG A 213 -13.74 -1.00 76.50
N GLU A 214 -14.67 -0.39 75.76
CA GLU A 214 -15.95 0.07 76.32
C GLU A 214 -16.76 -1.09 76.91
N LEU A 215 -16.79 -2.24 76.24
CA LEU A 215 -17.42 -3.45 76.78
C LEU A 215 -16.72 -3.96 78.04
N ALA A 216 -15.39 -3.86 78.13
CA ALA A 216 -14.65 -4.23 79.33
C ALA A 216 -14.95 -3.29 80.50
N GLU A 217 -15.02 -1.98 80.24
CA GLU A 217 -15.40 -0.95 81.22
C GLU A 217 -16.82 -1.18 81.75
N VAL A 218 -17.81 -1.34 80.85
CA VAL A 218 -19.20 -1.61 81.24
C VAL A 218 -19.32 -2.91 82.05
N ARG A 219 -18.59 -3.96 81.67
CA ARG A 219 -18.56 -5.22 82.44
C ARG A 219 -17.94 -5.03 83.82
N GLN A 220 -16.90 -4.21 83.94
CA GLN A 220 -16.28 -3.90 85.22
C GLN A 220 -17.22 -3.09 86.11
N GLU A 221 -17.86 -2.06 85.55
CA GLU A 221 -18.85 -1.24 86.25
C GLU A 221 -20.04 -2.06 86.74
N SER A 222 -20.57 -2.96 85.89
CA SER A 222 -21.63 -3.89 86.26
C SER A 222 -21.22 -4.79 87.44
N LYS A 223 -19.98 -5.31 87.47
CA LYS A 223 -19.47 -6.11 88.60
C LYS A 223 -19.36 -5.31 89.90
N LEU A 224 -18.94 -4.05 89.81
CA LEU A 224 -18.90 -3.15 90.97
C LEU A 224 -20.32 -2.92 91.48
N GLN A 225 -21.26 -2.62 90.59
CA GLN A 225 -22.66 -2.39 90.95
C GLN A 225 -23.32 -3.64 91.58
N THR A 226 -23.03 -4.85 91.09
CA THR A 226 -23.54 -6.08 91.73
C THR A 226 -22.94 -6.26 93.12
N THR A 227 -21.64 -6.00 93.28
CA THR A 227 -20.96 -6.09 94.60
C THR A 227 -21.53 -5.09 95.59
N ASP A 228 -21.73 -3.84 95.17
CA ASP A 228 -22.34 -2.79 96.00
C ASP A 228 -23.79 -3.16 96.37
N SER A 229 -24.55 -3.72 95.42
CA SER A 229 -25.91 -4.20 95.67
C SER A 229 -25.95 -5.35 96.68
N GLU A 230 -25.02 -6.30 96.59
CA GLU A 230 -24.86 -7.39 97.57
C GLU A 230 -24.50 -6.87 98.96
N GLN A 231 -23.60 -5.88 99.05
CA GLN A 231 -23.26 -5.23 100.32
C GLN A 231 -24.46 -4.49 100.94
N VAL A 232 -25.25 -3.78 100.12
CA VAL A 232 -26.47 -3.11 100.59
C VAL A 232 -27.50 -4.13 101.07
N ALA A 233 -27.72 -5.22 100.32
CA ALA A 233 -28.61 -6.30 100.72
C ALA A 233 -28.21 -6.91 102.07
N SER A 234 -26.93 -7.22 102.25
CA SER A 234 -26.40 -7.74 103.53
C SER A 234 -26.59 -6.78 104.70
N LYS A 235 -26.42 -5.47 104.48
CA LYS A 235 -26.69 -4.43 105.50
C LYS A 235 -28.18 -4.36 105.85
N ILE A 236 -29.05 -4.44 104.85
CA ILE A 236 -30.51 -4.47 105.05
C ILE A 236 -30.89 -5.69 105.88
N ASP A 237 -30.36 -6.87 105.57
CA ASP A 237 -30.60 -8.10 106.33
C ASP A 237 -30.12 -7.96 107.79
N ALA A 238 -28.92 -7.42 108.00
CA ALA A 238 -28.38 -7.18 109.34
C ALA A 238 -29.29 -6.23 110.15
N LEU A 239 -29.69 -5.10 109.55
CA LEU A 239 -30.60 -4.14 110.18
C LEU A 239 -31.98 -4.76 110.45
N ALA A 240 -32.51 -5.60 109.57
CA ALA A 240 -33.77 -6.30 109.78
C ALA A 240 -33.67 -7.28 110.97
N THR A 241 -32.55 -8.01 111.10
CA THR A 241 -32.34 -8.87 112.27
C THR A 241 -32.22 -8.08 113.57
N GLU A 242 -31.54 -6.93 113.56
CA GLU A 242 -31.43 -6.04 114.72
C GLU A 242 -32.79 -5.45 115.10
N GLN A 243 -33.55 -4.98 114.11
CA GLN A 243 -34.91 -4.48 114.31
C GLN A 243 -35.80 -5.55 114.93
N THR A 244 -35.70 -6.80 114.47
CA THR A 244 -36.48 -7.92 115.03
C THR A 244 -36.10 -8.20 116.49
N LYS A 245 -34.81 -8.12 116.85
CA LYS A 245 -34.35 -8.24 118.24
C LYS A 245 -34.89 -7.11 119.12
N LEU A 246 -34.80 -5.86 118.65
CA LEU A 246 -35.31 -4.69 119.38
C LEU A 246 -36.82 -4.76 119.58
N ILE A 247 -37.58 -5.28 118.60
CA ILE A 247 -39.02 -5.55 118.76
C ILE A 247 -39.25 -6.60 119.85
N ALA A 248 -38.49 -7.71 119.83
CA ALA A 248 -38.62 -8.75 120.86
C ALA A 248 -38.27 -8.24 122.27
N GLU A 249 -37.22 -7.42 122.41
CA GLU A 249 -36.86 -6.76 123.66
C GLU A 249 -37.94 -5.78 124.12
N LYS A 250 -38.42 -4.93 123.20
CA LYS A 250 -39.54 -4.01 123.43
C LYS A 250 -40.75 -4.79 123.96
N ASP A 251 -41.19 -5.84 123.27
CA ASP A 251 -42.34 -6.66 123.66
C ASP A 251 -42.12 -7.37 125.01
N GLY A 252 -40.89 -7.82 125.28
CA GLY A 252 -40.50 -8.37 126.58
C GLY A 252 -40.59 -7.34 127.72
N LEU A 253 -40.15 -6.10 127.46
CA LEU A 253 -40.29 -4.98 128.41
C LEU A 253 -41.75 -4.61 128.62
N TYR A 254 -42.59 -4.56 127.58
CA TYR A 254 -44.03 -4.32 127.73
C TYR A 254 -44.69 -5.38 128.62
N LYS A 255 -44.38 -6.67 128.41
CA LYS A 255 -44.87 -7.74 129.30
C LYS A 255 -44.41 -7.54 130.75
N ARG A 256 -43.16 -7.13 130.96
CA ARG A 256 -42.65 -6.87 132.31
C ARG A 256 -43.34 -5.68 132.97
N ILE A 257 -43.62 -4.62 132.21
CA ILE A 257 -44.38 -3.46 132.67
C ILE A 257 -45.80 -3.89 133.05
N GLU A 258 -46.50 -4.65 132.20
CA GLU A 258 -47.83 -5.18 132.50
C GLU A 258 -47.84 -6.04 133.78
N GLU A 259 -46.81 -6.86 133.97
CA GLU A 259 -46.70 -7.69 135.18
C GLU A 259 -46.41 -6.87 136.44
N LEU A 260 -45.55 -5.85 136.34
CA LEU A 260 -45.32 -4.90 137.44
C LEU A 260 -46.58 -4.08 137.76
N GLN A 261 -47.35 -3.68 136.75
CA GLN A 261 -48.65 -3.01 136.92
C GLN A 261 -49.65 -3.92 137.63
N ARG A 262 -49.77 -5.20 137.22
CA ARG A 262 -50.61 -6.20 137.92
C ARG A 262 -50.16 -6.44 139.36
N GLN A 263 -48.85 -6.47 139.62
CA GLN A 263 -48.31 -6.58 140.99
C GLN A 263 -48.68 -5.36 141.83
N LEU A 264 -48.63 -4.16 141.25
CA LEU A 264 -49.08 -2.94 141.90
C LEU A 264 -50.58 -3.01 142.25
N GLU A 265 -51.41 -3.44 141.30
CA GLU A 265 -52.86 -3.63 141.51
C GLU A 265 -53.16 -4.71 142.57
N HIS A 266 -52.42 -5.82 142.61
CA HIS A 266 -52.56 -6.84 143.65
C HIS A 266 -52.06 -6.37 145.03
N SER A 267 -51.02 -5.54 145.08
CA SER A 267 -50.56 -4.92 146.34
C SER A 267 -51.52 -3.84 146.86
N SER A 268 -52.35 -3.27 145.97
CA SER A 268 -53.46 -2.37 146.33
C SER A 268 -54.67 -3.10 146.92
N ASN A 269 -54.80 -4.43 146.75
CA ASN A 269 -55.89 -5.25 147.31
C ASN A 269 -55.59 -5.80 148.73
N TYR A 270 -54.51 -5.35 149.38
CA TYR A 270 -54.23 -5.61 150.80
C TYR A 270 -54.36 -4.37 151.70
N THR A 271 -54.82 -3.25 151.13
CA THR A 271 -55.22 -2.04 151.84
C THR A 271 -56.55 -1.55 151.31
N GLU A 272 -57.61 -2.32 151.60
CA GLU A 272 -58.96 -1.90 152.06
C GLU A 272 -59.95 -3.08 151.97
#